data_AF-S4PHF6-F1
#
_entry.id   AF-S4PHF6-F1
#
_cell.length_a   1.000
_cell.length_b   1.000
_cell.length_c   1.000
_cell.angle_alpha   90.00
_cell.angle_beta   90.00
_cell.angle_gamma   90.00
#
_symmetry.space_group_name_H-M   'P 1'
#
loop_
_entity.id
_entity.type
_entity.pdbx_description
1 polymer ?
#
loop_
_entity_poly.entity_id
_entity_poly.type
_entity_poly.pdbx_seq_one_letter_code
_entity_poly.pdbx_strand_id
1 'polypeptide(L)'
;MVAWRLTLFTPEYPEGRDIVLIANDLTHYMGSFGPQEDWVYYRASQYAREMKIPRIYISVNSGARIGVAEEVKAEFNVAWLDAERPERGFKYLYLSPEAYSRLGPLNSVKAQLIDDEGESRYRITDIIGKEEGLGVECLRDAGLIAGETA
;
A
#
# COMPACT_ATOMS: atom_id res chain seq x y z
N MET A 1 -12.49 -2.66 2.10
CA MET A 1 -13.48 -2.60 0.99
C MET A 1 -14.47 -3.72 1.15
N VAL A 2 -15.74 -3.49 0.88
CA VAL A 2 -16.81 -4.49 1.01
C VAL A 2 -17.71 -4.47 -0.23
N ALA A 3 -18.20 -5.65 -0.62
CA ALA A 3 -19.05 -5.80 -1.80
C ALA A 3 -20.16 -6.82 -1.55
N TRP A 4 -21.34 -6.56 -2.10
CA TRP A 4 -22.52 -7.44 -2.02
C TRP A 4 -23.20 -7.55 -3.37
N ARG A 5 -23.78 -8.71 -3.64
CA ARG A 5 -24.88 -8.86 -4.61
C ARG A 5 -26.18 -8.75 -3.84
N LEU A 6 -27.05 -7.83 -4.24
CA LEU A 6 -28.34 -7.60 -3.61
C LEU A 6 -29.45 -7.85 -4.63
N THR A 7 -30.50 -8.56 -4.22
CA THR A 7 -31.75 -8.66 -4.96
C THR A 7 -32.76 -7.72 -4.33
N LEU A 8 -33.17 -6.69 -5.07
CA LEU A 8 -34.10 -5.66 -4.63
C LEU A 8 -35.49 -5.95 -5.19
N PHE A 9 -36.48 -6.02 -4.32
CA PHE A 9 -37.89 -6.12 -4.71
C PHE A 9 -38.49 -4.71 -4.70
N THR A 10 -38.94 -4.25 -5.86
CA THR A 10 -39.41 -2.87 -6.07
C THR A 10 -40.75 -2.89 -6.81
N PRO A 11 -41.59 -1.83 -6.75
CA PRO A 11 -42.84 -1.79 -7.51
C PRO A 11 -42.63 -2.02 -9.01
N GLU A 12 -41.52 -1.53 -9.58
CA GLU A 12 -41.15 -1.70 -10.98
C GLU A 12 -40.65 -3.12 -11.30
N TYR A 13 -40.10 -3.83 -10.31
CA TYR A 13 -39.61 -5.21 -10.42
C TYR A 13 -40.09 -6.06 -9.23
N PRO A 14 -41.37 -6.48 -9.20
CA PRO A 14 -41.92 -7.26 -8.09
C PRO A 14 -41.31 -8.65 -7.93
N GLU A 15 -40.75 -9.22 -9.01
CA GLU A 15 -40.02 -10.50 -8.98
C GLU A 15 -38.55 -10.35 -8.57
N GLY A 16 -38.09 -9.12 -8.35
CA GLY A 16 -36.73 -8.80 -7.94
C GLY A 16 -35.84 -8.35 -9.09
N ARG A 17 -34.85 -7.52 -8.75
CA ARG A 17 -33.76 -7.10 -9.64
C ARG A 17 -32.44 -7.15 -8.90
N ASP A 18 -31.38 -7.56 -9.57
CA ASP A 18 -30.06 -7.63 -8.97
C ASP A 18 -29.25 -6.36 -9.18
N ILE A 19 -28.44 -6.03 -8.18
CA ILE A 19 -27.36 -5.03 -8.26
C ILE A 19 -26.11 -5.57 -7.57
N VAL A 20 -24.97 -4.97 -7.91
CA VAL A 20 -23.75 -5.07 -7.11
C VAL A 20 -23.56 -3.76 -6.34
N LEU A 21 -23.46 -3.83 -5.02
CA LEU A 21 -23.13 -2.70 -4.16
C LEU A 21 -21.70 -2.86 -3.68
N ILE A 22 -20.87 -1.84 -3.89
CA ILE A 22 -19.49 -1.76 -3.42
C ILE A 22 -19.38 -0.54 -2.50
N ALA A 23 -18.72 -0.67 -1.35
CA ALA A 23 -18.51 0.44 -0.44
C ALA A 23 -17.13 0.40 0.21
N ASN A 24 -16.54 1.58 0.42
CA ASN A 24 -15.40 1.71 1.31
C ASN A 24 -15.85 1.48 2.77
N ASP A 25 -14.92 1.01 3.59
CA ASP A 25 -15.07 1.01 5.04
C ASP A 25 -14.13 2.08 5.61
N LEU A 26 -14.70 3.22 6.03
CA LEU A 26 -13.93 4.33 6.59
C LEU A 26 -13.20 3.94 7.89
N THR A 27 -13.71 2.96 8.63
CA THR A 27 -13.12 2.54 9.91
C THR A 27 -11.85 1.71 9.71
N HIS A 28 -11.64 1.17 8.51
CA HIS A 28 -10.46 0.41 8.14
C HIS A 28 -9.46 1.27 7.37
N TYR A 29 -8.33 1.62 7.98
CA TYR A 29 -7.31 2.50 7.41
C TYR A 29 -7.87 3.79 6.77
N MET A 30 -8.84 4.43 7.44
CA MET A 30 -9.52 5.64 6.94
C MET A 30 -10.12 5.47 5.54
N GLY A 31 -10.52 4.25 5.18
CA GLY A 31 -11.04 3.91 3.85
C GLY A 31 -10.01 4.06 2.72
N SER A 32 -8.71 4.03 3.01
CA SER A 32 -7.65 4.08 1.99
C SER A 32 -7.66 2.83 1.10
N PHE A 33 -7.26 3.03 -0.16
CA PHE A 33 -7.13 1.97 -1.15
C PHE A 33 -5.72 1.38 -1.13
N GLY A 34 -5.58 0.18 -0.59
CA GLY A 34 -4.43 -0.68 -0.84
C GLY A 34 -4.76 -1.74 -1.90
N PRO A 35 -3.77 -2.58 -2.25
CA PRO A 35 -3.94 -3.61 -3.29
C PRO A 35 -5.16 -4.52 -3.05
N GLN A 36 -5.40 -4.92 -1.81
CA GLN A 36 -6.53 -5.80 -1.48
C GLN A 36 -7.88 -5.10 -1.69
N GLU A 37 -8.01 -3.83 -1.30
CA GLU A 37 -9.22 -3.05 -1.55
C GLU A 37 -9.48 -2.84 -3.05
N ASP A 38 -8.43 -2.54 -3.82
CA ASP A 38 -8.51 -2.40 -5.27
C ASP A 38 -8.96 -3.71 -5.93
N TRP A 39 -8.44 -4.86 -5.50
CA TRP A 39 -8.83 -6.16 -6.04
C TRP A 39 -10.29 -6.52 -5.74
N VAL A 40 -10.80 -6.22 -4.54
CA VAL A 40 -12.22 -6.42 -4.23
C VAL A 40 -13.10 -5.55 -5.14
N TYR A 41 -12.76 -4.27 -5.28
CA TYR A 41 -13.50 -3.35 -6.16
C TYR A 41 -13.47 -3.82 -7.62
N TYR A 42 -12.30 -4.20 -8.12
CA TYR A 42 -12.08 -4.69 -9.48
C TYR A 42 -12.94 -5.92 -9.74
N ARG A 43 -12.84 -6.97 -8.92
CA ARG A 43 -13.58 -8.23 -9.12
C ARG A 43 -15.10 -8.05 -9.01
N ALA A 44 -15.56 -7.22 -8.08
CA ALA A 44 -16.98 -6.90 -7.97
C ALA A 44 -17.49 -6.12 -9.19
N SER A 45 -16.67 -5.23 -9.76
CA SER A 45 -17.00 -4.50 -10.99
C SER A 45 -17.04 -5.43 -12.21
N GLN A 46 -16.05 -6.32 -12.35
CA GLN A 46 -16.05 -7.35 -13.40
C GLN A 46 -17.31 -8.21 -13.33
N TYR A 47 -17.67 -8.67 -12.12
CA TYR A 47 -18.88 -9.46 -11.90
C TYR A 47 -20.14 -8.70 -12.33
N ALA A 48 -20.28 -7.42 -11.95
CA ALA A 48 -21.42 -6.59 -12.36
C ALA A 48 -21.54 -6.47 -13.88
N ARG A 49 -20.40 -6.27 -14.57
CA ARG A 49 -20.32 -6.15 -16.03
C ARG A 49 -20.66 -7.46 -16.73
N GLU A 50 -20.11 -8.58 -16.26
CA GLU A 50 -20.40 -9.92 -16.81
C GLU A 50 -21.88 -10.28 -16.67
N MET A 51 -22.48 -9.99 -15.51
CA MET A 51 -23.89 -10.22 -15.24
C MET A 51 -24.82 -9.17 -15.87
N LYS A 52 -24.25 -8.09 -16.42
CA LYS A 52 -24.97 -6.93 -16.98
C LYS A 52 -25.97 -6.31 -16.00
N ILE A 53 -25.60 -6.23 -14.72
CA ILE A 53 -26.40 -5.63 -13.66
C ILE A 53 -25.79 -4.30 -13.16
N PRO A 54 -26.60 -3.37 -12.62
CA PRO A 54 -26.08 -2.11 -12.11
C PRO A 54 -25.03 -2.30 -11.01
N ARG A 55 -23.92 -1.56 -11.12
CA ARG A 55 -22.90 -1.42 -10.08
C ARG A 55 -23.08 -0.09 -9.37
N ILE A 56 -23.40 -0.13 -8.08
CA ILE A 56 -23.51 1.05 -7.21
C ILE A 56 -22.26 1.12 -6.33
N TYR A 57 -21.64 2.29 -6.26
CA TYR A 57 -20.46 2.53 -5.42
C TYR A 57 -20.73 3.64 -4.41
N ILE A 58 -20.53 3.35 -3.12
CA ILE A 58 -20.55 4.33 -2.04
C ILE A 58 -19.11 4.78 -1.77
N SER A 59 -18.80 6.00 -2.23
CA SER A 59 -17.47 6.59 -2.11
C SER A 59 -17.30 7.29 -0.76
N VAL A 60 -16.56 6.67 0.14
CA VAL A 60 -16.16 7.22 1.45
C VAL A 60 -14.72 6.80 1.78
N ASN A 61 -13.77 7.45 1.13
CA ASN A 61 -12.36 7.05 1.13
C ASN A 61 -11.40 8.22 1.30
N SER A 62 -10.12 7.89 1.45
CA SER A 62 -8.99 8.82 1.56
C SER A 62 -7.98 8.70 0.41
N GLY A 63 -8.34 8.04 -0.69
CA GLY A 63 -7.45 7.80 -1.84
C GLY A 63 -6.50 6.62 -1.64
N ALA A 64 -5.43 6.56 -2.46
CA ALA A 64 -4.43 5.49 -2.42
C ALA A 64 -3.69 5.46 -1.07
N ARG A 65 -3.44 4.26 -0.55
CA ARG A 65 -2.71 4.04 0.70
C ARG A 65 -1.25 4.48 0.53
N ILE A 66 -0.76 5.20 1.52
CA ILE A 66 0.63 5.63 1.64
C ILE A 66 1.18 4.99 2.90
N GLY A 67 2.34 4.34 2.78
CA GLY A 67 3.01 3.70 3.91
C GLY A 67 4.50 3.95 3.90
N VAL A 68 5.13 3.61 5.02
CA VAL A 68 6.59 3.58 5.18
C VAL A 68 6.97 2.23 5.79
N ALA A 69 8.18 1.74 5.49
CA ALA A 69 8.69 0.49 6.06
C ALA A 69 9.06 0.70 7.54
N GLU A 70 8.12 0.47 8.46
CA GLU A 70 8.30 0.71 9.89
C GLU A 70 9.46 -0.12 10.48
N GLU A 71 9.71 -1.33 9.97
CA GLU A 71 10.83 -2.16 10.41
C GLU A 71 12.20 -1.58 10.01
N VAL A 72 12.28 -0.86 8.90
CA VAL A 72 13.52 -0.19 8.47
C VAL A 72 13.68 1.11 9.23
N LYS A 73 12.58 1.85 9.42
CA LYS A 73 12.52 3.10 10.19
C LYS A 73 13.00 2.92 11.64
N ALA A 74 12.74 1.77 12.24
CA ALA A 74 13.17 1.45 13.60
C ALA A 74 14.67 1.14 13.73
N GLU A 75 15.39 0.88 12.63
CA GLU A 75 16.74 0.29 12.64
C GLU A 75 17.79 1.14 11.92
N PHE A 76 17.39 2.06 11.03
CA PHE A 76 18.35 2.86 10.28
C PHE A 76 19.10 3.85 11.16
N ASN A 77 20.35 4.08 10.79
CA ASN A 77 21.22 5.08 11.36
C ASN A 77 21.54 6.15 10.31
N VAL A 78 21.90 7.34 10.78
CA VAL A 78 22.27 8.48 9.93
C VAL A 78 23.77 8.69 10.04
N ALA A 79 24.49 8.63 8.91
CA ALA A 79 25.90 9.00 8.87
C ALA A 79 26.01 10.52 8.73
N TRP A 80 26.10 11.23 9.85
CA TRP A 80 26.20 12.69 9.88
C TRP A 80 27.52 13.19 9.24
N LEU A 81 27.50 14.42 8.72
CA LEU A 81 28.75 15.10 8.32
C LEU A 81 29.61 15.44 9.55
N ASP A 82 28.95 15.75 10.66
CA ASP A 82 29.53 16.05 11.97
C ASP A 82 28.51 15.62 13.04
N ALA A 83 28.79 14.55 13.79
CA ALA A 83 27.84 13.98 14.75
C ALA A 83 27.48 14.94 15.90
N GLU A 84 28.38 15.87 16.23
CA GLU A 84 28.15 16.91 17.25
C GLU A 84 27.33 18.09 16.70
N ARG A 85 27.20 18.20 15.36
CA ARG A 85 26.48 19.28 14.66
C ARG A 85 25.56 18.74 13.55
N PRO A 86 24.47 18.02 13.89
CA PRO A 86 23.58 17.37 12.91
C PRO A 86 22.93 18.34 11.90
N GLU A 87 22.77 19.61 12.26
CA GLU A 87 22.24 20.67 11.40
C GLU A 87 23.07 20.92 10.14
N ARG A 88 24.33 20.46 10.14
CA ARG A 88 25.21 20.52 8.96
C ARG A 88 24.81 19.52 7.88
N GLY A 89 23.93 18.57 8.19
CA GLY A 89 23.43 17.55 7.28
C GLY A 89 24.13 16.20 7.43
N PHE A 90 23.78 15.28 6.53
CA PHE A 90 24.22 13.88 6.56
C PHE A 90 24.76 13.43 5.21
N LYS A 91 25.59 12.38 5.23
CA LYS A 91 26.20 11.75 4.05
C LYS A 91 25.27 10.71 3.42
N TYR A 92 24.72 9.81 4.26
CA TYR A 92 23.88 8.69 3.84
C TYR A 92 23.12 8.08 5.03
N LEU A 93 22.16 7.19 4.73
CA LEU A 93 21.50 6.32 5.71
C LEU A 93 22.10 4.91 5.65
N TYR A 94 22.24 4.25 6.78
CA TYR A 94 22.84 2.92 6.84
C TYR A 94 22.24 2.03 7.93
N LEU A 95 22.53 0.73 7.82
CA LEU A 95 22.25 -0.28 8.84
C LEU A 95 23.56 -0.82 9.40
N SER A 96 23.56 -1.20 10.67
CA SER A 96 24.66 -1.99 11.23
C SER A 96 24.64 -3.42 10.63
N PRO A 97 25.74 -4.18 10.71
CA PRO A 97 25.75 -5.59 10.31
C PRO A 97 24.67 -6.43 11.00
N GLU A 98 24.41 -6.16 12.28
CA GLU A 98 23.38 -6.85 13.06
C GLU A 98 21.97 -6.51 12.54
N ALA A 99 21.67 -5.24 12.29
CA ALA A 99 20.37 -4.83 11.74
C ALA A 99 20.15 -5.38 10.33
N TYR A 100 21.18 -5.31 9.47
CA TYR A 100 21.11 -5.86 8.12
C TYR A 100 20.93 -7.38 8.10
N SER A 101 21.55 -8.12 9.02
CA SER A 101 21.34 -9.58 9.12
C SER A 101 19.90 -9.97 9.47
N ARG A 102 19.13 -9.09 10.13
CA ARG A 102 17.70 -9.28 10.40
C ARG A 102 16.82 -8.87 9.23
N LEU A 103 17.09 -7.71 8.62
CA LEU A 103 16.24 -7.12 7.59
C LEU A 103 16.50 -7.66 6.17
N GLY A 104 17.75 -8.04 5.87
CA GLY A 104 18.15 -8.56 4.58
C GLY A 104 17.36 -9.81 4.14
N PRO A 105 17.18 -10.83 5.00
CA PRO A 105 16.37 -12.01 4.67
C PRO A 105 14.89 -11.72 4.40
N LEU A 106 14.37 -10.61 4.92
CA LEU A 106 12.99 -10.16 4.66
C LEU A 106 12.85 -9.44 3.31
N ASN A 107 13.96 -9.17 2.63
CA ASN A 107 14.01 -8.37 1.41
C ASN A 107 13.40 -6.95 1.59
N SER A 108 13.33 -6.45 2.83
CA SER A 108 12.79 -5.11 3.15
C SER A 108 13.68 -3.98 2.65
N VAL A 109 14.97 -4.25 2.41
CA VAL A 109 15.98 -3.22 2.13
C VAL A 109 17.06 -3.79 1.21
N LYS A 110 17.54 -2.96 0.28
CA LYS A 110 18.78 -3.20 -0.45
C LYS A 110 19.84 -2.24 0.08
N ALA A 111 21.04 -2.78 0.32
CA ALA A 111 22.14 -2.01 0.85
C ALA A 111 23.48 -2.50 0.29
N GLN A 112 24.50 -1.63 0.38
CA GLN A 112 25.87 -1.92 -0.01
C GLN A 112 26.77 -1.91 1.21
N LEU A 113 27.53 -2.97 1.42
CA LEU A 113 28.54 -3.03 2.48
C LEU A 113 29.68 -2.06 2.15
N ILE A 114 29.99 -1.18 3.08
CA ILE A 114 31.08 -0.21 3.02
C ILE A 114 31.82 -0.21 4.36
N ASP A 115 33.08 0.22 4.37
CA ASP A 115 33.80 0.58 5.58
C ASP A 115 33.89 2.11 5.65
N ASP A 116 33.40 2.69 6.75
CA ASP A 116 33.48 4.13 7.00
C ASP A 116 33.71 4.37 8.50
N GLU A 117 34.55 5.35 8.84
CA GLU A 117 34.90 5.69 10.22
C GLU A 117 35.41 4.50 11.09
N GLY A 118 35.98 3.48 10.43
CA GLY A 118 36.51 2.28 11.10
C GLY A 118 35.46 1.22 11.43
N GLU A 119 34.23 1.37 10.92
CA GLU A 119 33.13 0.43 11.11
C GLU A 119 32.60 -0.07 9.77
N SER A 120 32.20 -1.34 9.72
CA SER A 120 31.47 -1.87 8.57
C SER A 120 30.00 -1.46 8.64
N ARG A 121 29.52 -0.82 7.58
CA ARG A 121 28.16 -0.25 7.47
C ARG A 121 27.47 -0.75 6.21
N TYR A 122 26.18 -1.03 6.30
CA TYR A 122 25.35 -1.35 5.13
C TYR A 122 24.62 -0.09 4.68
N ARG A 123 25.21 0.65 3.73
CA ARG A 123 24.61 1.87 3.17
C ARG A 123 23.33 1.53 2.41
N ILE A 124 22.21 2.08 2.84
CA ILE A 124 20.89 1.83 2.23
C ILE A 124 20.86 2.45 0.82
N THR A 125 20.44 1.67 -0.17
CA THR A 125 20.22 2.14 -1.54
C THR A 125 18.74 2.18 -1.89
N ASP A 126 17.97 1.20 -1.41
CA ASP A 126 16.54 1.06 -1.71
C ASP A 126 15.81 0.55 -0.47
N ILE A 127 14.63 1.11 -0.20
CA ILE A 127 13.71 0.62 0.84
C ILE A 127 12.50 0.05 0.12
N ILE A 128 12.23 -1.24 0.37
CA ILE A 128 11.13 -1.99 -0.24
C ILE A 128 9.99 -2.16 0.78
N GLY A 129 10.35 -2.49 2.03
CA GLY A 129 9.42 -2.87 3.07
C GLY A 129 8.98 -4.33 2.98
N LYS A 130 8.67 -4.93 4.13
CA LYS A 130 8.13 -6.31 4.21
C LYS A 130 6.63 -6.39 3.92
N GLU A 131 5.92 -5.27 4.08
CA GLU A 131 4.47 -5.18 3.88
C GLU A 131 4.17 -4.71 2.45
N GLU A 132 3.11 -5.24 1.85
CA GLU A 132 2.60 -4.75 0.57
C GLU A 132 1.70 -3.53 0.77
N GLY A 133 1.63 -2.66 -0.23
CA GLY A 133 0.69 -1.53 -0.24
C GLY A 133 1.23 -0.28 0.45
N LEU A 134 2.54 -0.07 0.36
CA LEU A 134 3.25 1.09 0.91
C LEU A 134 3.46 2.17 -0.15
N GLY A 135 3.56 1.80 -1.43
CA GLY A 135 4.00 2.71 -2.49
C GLY A 135 3.35 2.50 -3.87
N VAL A 136 4.21 2.38 -4.88
CA VAL A 136 3.84 2.44 -6.31
C VAL A 136 2.89 1.33 -6.76
N GLU A 137 2.88 0.21 -6.06
CA GLU A 137 1.93 -0.89 -6.24
C GLU A 137 0.47 -0.43 -6.00
N CYS A 138 0.23 0.45 -5.03
CA CYS A 138 -1.09 1.06 -4.82
C CYS A 138 -1.51 1.93 -6.01
N LEU A 139 -0.56 2.64 -6.64
CA LEU A 139 -0.85 3.49 -7.80
C LEU A 139 -1.18 2.66 -9.04
N ARG A 140 -0.47 1.54 -9.23
CA ARG A 140 -0.76 0.57 -10.30
C ARG A 140 -2.18 0.02 -10.15
N ASP A 141 -2.55 -0.39 -8.95
CA ASP A 141 -3.84 -1.03 -8.69
C ASP A 141 -4.99 -0.01 -8.65
N ALA A 142 -4.73 1.24 -8.25
CA ALA A 142 -5.63 2.36 -8.50
C ALA A 142 -5.91 2.56 -10.01
N GLY A 143 -4.87 2.43 -10.85
CA GLY A 143 -5.01 2.44 -12.31
C GLY A 143 -5.85 1.28 -12.85
N LEU A 144 -5.75 0.09 -12.24
CA LEU A 144 -6.56 -1.08 -12.58
C LEU A 144 -8.06 -0.81 -12.39
N ILE A 145 -8.47 -0.29 -11.22
CA ILE A 145 -9.89 0.00 -10.95
C ILE A 145 -10.42 1.20 -11.73
N ALA A 146 -9.55 2.17 -12.07
CA ALA A 146 -9.89 3.26 -12.97
C ALA A 146 -10.19 2.72 -14.38
N GLY A 147 -9.35 1.81 -14.89
CA GLY A 147 -9.55 1.17 -16.20
C GLY A 147 -10.81 0.30 -16.27
N GLU A 148 -11.14 -0.45 -15.22
CA GLU A 148 -12.38 -1.25 -15.18
C GLU A 148 -13.64 -0.38 -15.06
N THR A 149 -13.51 0.85 -14.56
CA THR A 149 -14.64 1.78 -14.43
C THR A 149 -14.93 2.57 -15.70
N ALA A 150 -13.91 2.78 -16.55
CA ALA A 150 -14.01 3.57 -17.78
C ALA A 150 -14.81 2.86 -18.89
#